data_AF-A0A4Q3Y3D9-F1
#
_entry.id   AF-A0A4Q3Y3D9-F1
#
_cell.length_a   1.000
_cell.length_b   1.000
_cell.length_c   1.000
_cell.angle_alpha   90.00
_cell.angle_beta   90.00
_cell.angle_gamma   90.00
#
_symmetry.space_group_name_H-M   'P 1'
#
loop_
_entity.id
_entity.type
_entity.pdbx_description
1 polymer ?
#
loop_
_entity_poly.entity_id
_entity_poly.type
_entity_poly.pdbx_seq_one_letter_code
_entity_poly.pdbx_strand_id
1 'polypeptide(L)'
;MKQAKKISGVIAADVGGFSPSGRDRNVAMAEAWTAIPAPDHGIVIALVGNIHAMRIPITFSSRTIITAGSLMPAKRTITVNVTGSGGKAWTCEQDGCGEHENGGPRQAAVGITFSRDADRRWDASYELGIPTTAAAPAISAKAPFPPSVVPRFKAGNP
;
A
#
# COMPACT_ATOMS: atom_id res chain seq x y z
N MET A 1 -2.07 -14.49 7.87
CA MET A 1 -3.31 -13.88 8.40
C MET A 1 -4.61 -14.61 7.99
N LYS A 2 -4.80 -15.03 6.73
CA LYS A 2 -5.98 -15.84 6.31
C LYS A 2 -6.10 -17.18 7.07
N GLN A 3 -4.97 -17.86 7.32
CA GLN A 3 -4.93 -19.09 8.12
C GLN A 3 -5.24 -18.89 9.60
N ALA A 4 -5.11 -17.67 10.13
CA ALA A 4 -5.44 -17.36 11.52
C ALA A 4 -6.95 -17.14 11.74
N LYS A 5 -7.79 -17.24 10.69
CA LYS A 5 -9.24 -16.93 10.71
C LYS A 5 -9.58 -15.52 11.23
N LYS A 6 -8.63 -14.58 11.21
CA LYS A 6 -8.81 -13.20 11.68
C LYS A 6 -9.09 -12.18 10.57
N ILE A 7 -9.07 -12.61 9.31
CA ILE A 7 -9.39 -11.75 8.15
C ILE A 7 -10.78 -12.10 7.65
N SER A 8 -11.67 -11.10 7.59
CA SER A 8 -13.00 -11.22 7.01
C SER A 8 -13.00 -11.14 5.48
N GLY A 9 -12.03 -10.45 4.87
CA GLY A 9 -11.89 -10.35 3.42
C GLY A 9 -10.56 -9.77 2.96
N VAL A 10 -10.24 -9.96 1.69
CA VAL A 10 -9.08 -9.34 1.02
C VAL A 10 -9.59 -8.70 -0.26
N ILE A 11 -9.27 -7.42 -0.47
CA ILE A 11 -9.72 -6.63 -1.62
C ILE A 11 -8.49 -6.03 -2.29
N ALA A 12 -8.40 -6.16 -3.61
CA ALA A 12 -7.45 -5.37 -4.39
C ALA A 12 -8.00 -3.95 -4.54
N ALA A 13 -7.26 -2.96 -4.04
CA ALA A 13 -7.70 -1.55 -3.99
C ALA A 13 -6.74 -0.60 -4.71
N ASP A 14 -5.89 -1.14 -5.58
CA ASP A 14 -5.09 -0.37 -6.52
C ASP A 14 -5.85 -0.25 -7.85
N VAL A 15 -5.71 0.89 -8.52
CA VAL A 15 -6.32 1.14 -9.84
C VAL A 15 -5.38 0.82 -11.00
N GLY A 16 -4.14 0.40 -10.71
CA GLY A 16 -3.15 -0.01 -11.71
C GLY A 16 -2.85 1.08 -12.75
N GLY A 17 -2.17 0.69 -13.83
CA GLY A 17 -1.90 1.57 -14.99
C GLY A 17 -3.15 1.94 -15.82
N PHE A 18 -4.34 1.48 -15.40
CA PHE A 18 -5.63 1.72 -16.07
C PHE A 18 -6.50 2.74 -15.32
N SER A 19 -5.86 3.67 -14.60
CA SER A 19 -6.57 4.88 -14.18
C SER A 19 -7.14 5.54 -15.45
N PRO A 20 -8.45 5.85 -15.53
CA PRO A 20 -8.99 6.62 -16.64
C PRO A 20 -8.11 7.84 -16.89
N SER A 21 -7.83 8.16 -18.15
CA SER A 21 -6.93 9.26 -18.51
C SER A 21 -7.27 10.53 -17.71
N GLY A 22 -6.27 11.05 -16.99
CA GLY A 22 -6.39 12.28 -16.19
C GLY A 22 -6.76 12.08 -14.71
N ARG A 23 -7.04 10.86 -14.25
CA ARG A 23 -7.31 10.63 -12.81
C ARG A 23 -6.03 10.30 -12.04
N ASP A 24 -5.77 11.04 -10.96
CA ASP A 24 -4.65 10.77 -10.06
C ASP A 24 -4.83 9.43 -9.32
N ARG A 25 -3.80 8.57 -9.39
CA ARG A 25 -3.81 7.22 -8.78
C ARG A 25 -3.98 7.26 -7.26
N ASN A 26 -3.37 8.23 -6.58
CA ASN A 26 -3.48 8.35 -5.12
C ASN A 26 -4.87 8.79 -4.69
N VAL A 27 -5.50 9.69 -5.44
CA VAL A 27 -6.91 10.08 -5.22
C VAL A 27 -7.82 8.86 -5.37
N ALA A 28 -7.66 8.11 -6.46
CA ALA A 28 -8.47 6.92 -6.69
C ALA A 28 -8.26 5.83 -5.62
N MET A 29 -7.03 5.63 -5.15
CA MET A 29 -6.75 4.72 -4.03
C MET A 29 -7.41 5.20 -2.72
N ALA A 30 -7.30 6.48 -2.37
CA ALA A 30 -7.88 7.00 -1.12
C ALA A 30 -9.41 6.88 -1.10
N GLU A 31 -10.07 7.14 -2.24
CA GLU A 31 -11.50 6.92 -2.39
C GLU A 31 -11.86 5.44 -2.26
N ALA A 32 -11.13 4.54 -2.95
CA ALA A 32 -11.36 3.11 -2.86
C ALA A 32 -11.23 2.61 -1.42
N TRP A 33 -10.19 3.05 -0.68
CA TRP A 33 -10.00 2.66 0.72
C TRP A 33 -11.12 3.16 1.63
N THR A 34 -11.61 4.38 1.39
CA THR A 34 -12.71 4.97 2.17
C THR A 34 -14.05 4.28 1.89
N ALA A 35 -14.22 3.71 0.70
CA ALA A 35 -15.43 3.00 0.29
C ALA A 35 -15.48 1.54 0.78
N ILE A 36 -14.40 0.99 1.35
CA ILE A 36 -14.40 -0.38 1.85
C ILE A 36 -15.33 -0.47 3.07
N PRO A 37 -16.40 -1.27 3.01
CA PRO A 37 -17.26 -1.48 4.17
C PRO A 37 -16.47 -2.24 5.24
N ALA A 38 -16.42 -1.68 6.44
CA ALA A 38 -15.88 -2.33 7.62
C ALA A 38 -17.03 -2.57 8.62
N PRO A 39 -17.08 -3.74 9.28
CA PRO A 39 -18.02 -3.95 10.38
C PRO A 39 -17.73 -2.98 11.53
N ASP A 40 -18.69 -2.82 12.45
CA ASP A 40 -18.46 -2.07 13.68
C ASP A 40 -17.24 -2.63 14.41
N HIS A 41 -16.30 -1.75 14.78
CA HIS A 41 -14.98 -2.11 15.32
C HIS A 41 -14.04 -2.90 14.39
N GLY A 42 -14.37 -2.99 13.10
CA GLY A 42 -13.51 -3.56 12.07
C GLY A 42 -12.34 -2.65 11.73
N ILE A 43 -11.18 -3.25 11.45
CA ILE A 43 -9.98 -2.54 11.01
C ILE A 43 -9.71 -2.92 9.55
N VAL A 44 -9.62 -1.91 8.69
CA VAL A 44 -9.11 -2.08 7.32
C VAL A 44 -7.60 -1.89 7.36
N ILE A 45 -6.85 -2.91 6.94
CA ILE A 45 -5.39 -2.83 6.79
C ILE A 45 -5.08 -2.72 5.30
N ALA A 46 -4.59 -1.56 4.89
CA ALA A 46 -4.11 -1.33 3.53
C ALA A 46 -2.60 -1.61 3.45
N LEU A 47 -2.20 -2.57 2.62
CA LEU A 47 -0.79 -2.83 2.30
C LEU A 47 -0.46 -2.12 0.98
N VAL A 48 0.44 -1.14 1.05
CA VAL A 48 0.77 -0.25 -0.08
C VAL A 48 2.22 0.20 0.03
N GLY A 49 2.82 0.65 -1.09
CA GLY A 49 4.14 1.26 -1.09
C GLY A 49 4.22 2.47 -0.15
N ASN A 50 5.35 2.63 0.54
CA ASN A 50 5.52 3.60 1.62
C ASN A 50 5.19 5.05 1.21
N ILE A 51 5.55 5.47 -0.01
CA ILE A 51 5.23 6.81 -0.54
C ILE A 51 3.71 7.03 -0.56
N HIS A 52 2.93 6.05 -1.02
CA HIS A 52 1.47 6.16 -1.05
C HIS A 52 0.87 6.28 0.35
N ALA A 53 1.52 5.71 1.37
CA ALA A 53 1.08 5.77 2.77
C ALA A 53 1.52 7.05 3.51
N MET A 54 2.27 7.97 2.91
CA MET A 54 2.70 9.18 3.60
C MET A 54 1.50 10.07 3.98
N ARG A 55 1.55 10.71 5.16
CA ARG A 55 0.55 11.65 5.71
C ARG A 55 0.63 13.04 5.10
N ILE A 56 1.74 13.36 4.47
CA ILE A 56 1.96 14.65 3.80
C ILE A 56 2.35 14.42 2.34
N PRO A 57 2.03 15.37 1.44
CA PRO A 57 2.56 15.36 0.10
C PRO A 57 4.09 15.36 0.09
N ILE A 58 4.67 14.82 -0.98
CA ILE A 58 6.12 14.83 -1.19
C ILE A 58 6.44 15.53 -2.50
N THR A 59 7.45 16.38 -2.50
CA THR A 59 7.95 17.06 -3.70
C THR A 59 9.27 16.45 -4.13
N PHE A 60 9.32 15.94 -5.36
CA PHE A 60 10.53 15.49 -6.02
C PHE A 60 10.87 16.47 -7.14
N SER A 61 12.01 17.14 -7.02
CA SER A 61 12.44 18.21 -7.94
C SER A 61 11.34 19.26 -8.11
N SER A 62 10.62 19.26 -9.23
CA SER A 62 9.53 20.20 -9.54
C SER A 62 8.12 19.59 -9.42
N ARG A 63 7.99 18.31 -9.08
CA ARG A 63 6.71 17.60 -9.03
C ARG A 63 6.30 17.28 -7.60
N THR A 64 5.17 17.82 -7.18
CA THR A 64 4.50 17.40 -5.94
C THR A 64 3.58 16.21 -6.21
N ILE A 65 3.74 15.18 -5.39
CA ILE A 65 2.89 14.00 -5.36
C ILE A 65 1.98 14.13 -4.14
N ILE A 66 0.68 14.29 -4.38
CA ILE A 66 -0.33 14.12 -3.33
C ILE A 66 -0.47 12.62 -3.09
N THR A 67 -0.19 12.16 -1.88
CA THR A 67 -0.17 10.74 -1.53
C THR A 67 -1.53 10.30 -1.02
N ALA A 68 -1.89 9.02 -1.21
CA ALA A 68 -3.19 8.53 -0.76
C ALA A 68 -3.37 8.70 0.75
N GLY A 69 -2.32 8.43 1.53
CA GLY A 69 -2.30 8.63 2.99
C GLY A 69 -2.53 10.08 3.44
N SER A 70 -2.16 11.07 2.62
CA SER A 70 -2.41 12.49 2.92
C SER A 70 -3.87 12.90 2.70
N LEU A 71 -4.59 12.16 1.87
CA LEU A 71 -6.01 12.36 1.60
C LEU A 71 -6.92 11.62 2.61
N MET A 72 -6.37 10.69 3.38
CA MET A 72 -7.13 9.92 4.36
C MET A 72 -7.47 10.74 5.62
N PRO A 73 -8.69 10.63 6.19
CA PRO A 73 -9.07 11.44 7.34
C PRO A 73 -8.26 11.12 8.60
N ALA A 74 -7.55 12.14 9.09
CA ALA A 74 -6.52 12.02 10.12
C ALA A 74 -6.97 11.34 11.43
N LYS A 75 -8.22 11.53 11.84
CA LYS A 75 -8.74 11.03 13.13
C LYS A 75 -9.08 9.54 13.10
N ARG A 76 -9.12 8.91 11.92
CA ARG A 76 -9.51 7.50 11.74
C ARG A 76 -8.49 6.69 10.96
N THR A 77 -7.28 7.22 10.77
CA THR A 77 -6.24 6.58 9.97
C THR A 77 -4.91 6.74 10.68
N ILE A 78 -4.18 5.62 10.80
CA ILE A 78 -2.81 5.56 11.27
C ILE A 78 -1.99 5.00 10.11
N THR A 79 -0.90 5.67 9.74
CA THR A 79 0.03 5.15 8.73
C THR A 79 1.31 4.66 9.38
N VAL A 80 1.76 3.47 8.97
CA VAL A 80 2.93 2.80 9.55
C VAL A 80 3.91 2.50 8.43
N ASN A 81 5.13 3.03 8.54
CA ASN A 81 6.21 2.70 7.61
C ASN A 81 6.92 1.44 8.09
N VAL A 82 6.87 0.36 7.30
CA VAL A 82 7.51 -0.91 7.66
C VAL A 82 8.92 -0.95 7.10
N THR A 83 9.88 -1.24 7.96
CA THR A 83 11.30 -1.30 7.59
C THR A 83 11.88 -2.67 7.97
N GLY A 84 12.61 -3.28 7.03
CA GLY A 84 13.35 -4.53 7.22
C GLY A 84 14.83 -4.31 7.47
N SER A 85 15.56 -5.39 7.76
CA SER A 85 17.03 -5.39 7.91
C SER A 85 17.71 -5.86 6.64
N GLY A 86 17.51 -5.12 5.54
CA GLY A 86 17.94 -5.55 4.20
C GLY A 86 17.28 -6.87 3.78
N GLY A 87 17.97 -7.66 2.97
CA GLY A 87 17.51 -8.94 2.46
C GLY A 87 17.06 -8.80 1.00
N LYS A 88 15.93 -9.40 0.66
CA LYS A 88 15.52 -9.54 -0.74
C LYS A 88 14.16 -8.93 -1.01
N ALA A 89 13.96 -8.47 -2.25
CA ALA A 89 12.70 -7.97 -2.76
C ALA A 89 12.46 -8.49 -4.18
N TRP A 90 11.18 -8.56 -4.58
CA TRP A 90 10.84 -8.81 -5.98
C TRP A 90 10.83 -7.48 -6.73
N THR A 91 11.82 -7.25 -7.59
CA THR A 91 11.99 -6.01 -8.36
C THR A 91 12.27 -6.34 -9.83
N CYS A 92 12.05 -5.36 -10.71
CA CYS A 92 12.48 -5.44 -12.10
C CYS A 92 13.70 -4.55 -12.28
N GLU A 93 14.84 -5.17 -12.54
CA GLU A 93 16.14 -4.54 -12.72
C GLU A 93 16.64 -4.80 -14.15
N GLN A 94 17.89 -4.44 -14.45
CA GLN A 94 18.44 -4.54 -15.81
C GLN A 94 18.52 -5.98 -16.32
N ASP A 95 18.63 -6.95 -15.41
CA ASP A 95 18.69 -8.40 -15.65
C ASP A 95 17.32 -9.09 -15.63
N GLY A 96 16.23 -8.33 -15.45
CA GLY A 96 14.86 -8.80 -15.56
C GLY A 96 14.05 -8.61 -14.28
N CYS A 97 12.88 -9.25 -14.24
CA CYS A 97 12.01 -9.23 -13.06
C CYS A 97 12.22 -10.50 -12.24
N GLY A 98 12.62 -10.33 -10.99
CA GLY A 98 12.97 -11.44 -10.14
C GLY A 98 13.23 -11.03 -8.70
N GLU A 99 13.76 -11.98 -7.94
CA GLU A 99 14.27 -11.74 -6.60
C GLU A 99 15.66 -11.08 -6.70
N HIS A 100 15.81 -9.89 -6.12
CA HIS A 100 17.08 -9.18 -6.02
C HIS A 100 17.36 -8.77 -4.57
N GLU A 101 18.64 -8.57 -4.27
CA GLU A 101 19.08 -8.00 -3.00
C GLU A 101 18.59 -6.55 -2.88
N ASN A 102 18.05 -6.19 -1.73
CA ASN A 102 17.48 -4.88 -1.50
C ASN A 102 17.86 -4.32 -0.13
N GLY A 103 18.56 -3.20 -0.15
CA GLY A 103 19.05 -2.51 1.05
C GLY A 103 20.20 -3.22 1.75
N GLY A 104 20.81 -2.53 2.71
CA GLY A 104 21.87 -3.08 3.56
C GLY A 104 21.34 -3.65 4.88
N PRO A 105 22.10 -4.54 5.55
CA PRO A 105 21.75 -5.00 6.89
C PRO A 105 21.68 -3.80 7.85
N ARG A 106 20.66 -3.82 8.72
CA ARG A 106 20.44 -2.76 9.70
C ARG A 106 20.13 -3.34 11.07
N GLN A 107 20.90 -2.98 12.08
CA GLN A 107 20.62 -3.39 13.44
C GLN A 107 19.50 -2.50 14.01
N ALA A 108 18.31 -3.08 14.19
CA ALA A 108 17.17 -2.42 14.80
C ALA A 108 16.39 -3.41 15.65
N ALA A 109 15.97 -2.98 16.84
CA ALA A 109 15.08 -3.78 17.68
C ALA A 109 13.70 -3.87 17.02
N VAL A 110 13.12 -5.06 17.03
CA VAL A 110 11.75 -5.28 16.54
C VAL A 110 10.79 -4.42 17.36
N GLY A 111 9.95 -3.65 16.70
CA GLY A 111 8.98 -2.83 17.42
C GLY A 111 8.36 -1.71 16.61
N ILE A 112 7.22 -1.23 17.09
CA ILE A 112 6.52 -0.06 16.54
C ILE A 112 6.91 1.16 17.36
N THR A 113 7.38 2.20 16.69
CA THR A 113 7.69 3.50 17.30
C THR A 113 6.85 4.58 16.65
N PHE A 114 6.01 5.26 17.42
CA PHE A 114 5.24 6.41 16.94
C PHE A 114 6.15 7.62 16.73
N SER A 115 6.03 8.28 15.58
CA SER A 115 6.85 9.45 15.25
C SER A 115 6.45 10.65 16.11
N ARG A 116 7.47 11.38 16.58
CA ARG A 116 7.33 12.67 17.28
C ARG A 116 7.81 13.83 16.40
N ASP A 117 8.19 13.56 15.16
CA ASP A 117 8.81 14.54 14.28
C ASP A 117 7.77 15.56 13.81
N ALA A 118 8.19 16.82 13.64
CA ALA A 118 7.32 17.86 13.09
C ALA A 118 6.88 17.54 11.65
N ASP A 119 7.77 16.94 10.86
CA ASP A 119 7.53 16.56 9.47
C ASP A 119 6.76 15.25 9.30
N ARG A 120 6.36 14.60 10.40
CA ARG A 120 5.66 13.31 10.55
C ARG A 120 5.09 12.73 9.25
N ARG A 121 5.97 12.12 8.43
CA ARG A 121 5.58 11.55 7.11
C ARG A 121 4.74 10.30 7.27
N TRP A 122 4.92 9.56 8.36
CA TRP A 122 4.05 8.48 8.79
C TRP A 122 3.80 8.63 10.30
N ASP A 123 2.69 8.09 10.79
CA ASP A 123 2.37 8.18 12.22
C ASP A 123 3.29 7.28 13.07
N ALA A 124 3.78 6.17 12.51
CA ALA A 124 4.73 5.29 13.14
C ALA A 124 5.68 4.61 12.14
N SER A 125 6.77 4.07 12.66
CA SER A 125 7.63 3.11 11.97
C SER A 125 7.52 1.75 12.65
N TYR A 126 7.49 0.67 11.87
CA TYR A 126 7.57 -0.70 12.37
C TYR A 126 8.84 -1.37 11.86
N GLU A 127 9.70 -1.74 12.80
CA GLU A 127 10.94 -2.47 12.52
C GLU A 127 10.70 -3.97 12.60
N LEU A 128 10.99 -4.67 11.51
CA LEU A 128 10.90 -6.13 11.47
C LEU A 128 12.05 -6.83 12.18
N GLY A 129 13.20 -6.15 12.32
CA GLY A 129 14.43 -6.67 12.93
C GLY A 129 15.03 -7.91 12.25
N ILE A 130 14.48 -8.32 11.10
CA ILE A 130 14.94 -9.46 10.30
C ILE A 130 15.07 -9.04 8.82
N PRO A 131 15.88 -9.74 8.03
CA PRO A 131 15.94 -9.56 6.58
C PRO A 131 14.58 -9.88 5.93
N THR A 132 14.20 -9.13 4.90
CA THR A 132 13.01 -9.42 4.10
C THR A 132 13.28 -10.54 3.10
N THR A 133 12.22 -11.23 2.71
CA THR A 133 12.24 -12.19 1.59
C THR A 133 11.39 -11.66 0.44
N ALA A 134 11.75 -12.01 -0.79
CA ALA A 134 10.94 -11.67 -1.96
C ALA A 134 9.71 -12.58 -2.05
N ALA A 135 8.54 -11.98 -2.24
CA ALA A 135 7.34 -12.72 -2.61
C ALA A 135 7.17 -12.66 -4.13
N ALA A 136 7.04 -13.82 -4.77
CA ALA A 136 6.68 -13.88 -6.18
C ALA A 136 5.30 -13.21 -6.41
N PRO A 137 5.06 -12.58 -7.57
CA PRO A 137 3.76 -12.03 -7.91
C PRO A 137 2.67 -13.08 -7.82
N ALA A 138 1.50 -12.72 -7.28
CA ALA A 138 0.37 -13.62 -7.19
C ALA A 138 -0.12 -14.11 -8.58
N ILE A 139 0.17 -13.35 -9.64
CA ILE A 139 -0.09 -13.72 -11.02
C ILE A 139 1.25 -13.78 -11.75
N SER A 140 1.82 -14.98 -11.86
CA SER A 140 2.97 -15.25 -12.74
C SER A 140 2.50 -15.19 -14.20
N ALA A 141 3.22 -14.45 -15.04
CA ALA A 141 2.79 -14.08 -16.39
C ALA A 141 2.44 -15.29 -17.30
N LYS A 142 1.15 -15.68 -17.35
CA LYS A 142 0.40 -16.12 -18.54
C LYS A 142 -1.11 -16.31 -18.31
N ALA A 143 -1.73 -15.62 -17.34
CA ALA A 143 -3.19 -15.57 -17.30
C ALA A 143 -3.66 -14.44 -18.22
N PRO A 144 -4.50 -14.68 -19.25
CA PRO A 144 -5.18 -13.58 -19.91
C PRO A 144 -5.96 -12.82 -18.84
N PHE A 145 -5.73 -11.51 -18.75
CA PHE A 145 -6.51 -10.66 -17.87
C PHE A 145 -7.99 -10.95 -18.13
N PRO A 146 -8.79 -11.38 -17.11
CA PRO A 146 -10.23 -11.38 -17.30
C PRO A 146 -10.63 -9.93 -17.61
N PRO A 147 -11.51 -9.70 -18.61
CA PRO A 147 -11.95 -8.35 -18.92
C PRO A 147 -12.47 -7.70 -17.64
N SER A 148 -12.02 -6.47 -17.40
CA SER A 148 -12.35 -5.66 -16.24
C SER A 148 -13.82 -5.82 -15.87
N VAL A 149 -14.10 -6.45 -14.73
CA VAL A 149 -15.45 -6.44 -14.16
C VAL A 149 -15.64 -5.04 -13.59
N VAL A 150 -16.04 -4.11 -14.44
CA VAL A 150 -16.65 -2.86 -14.01
C VAL A 150 -17.91 -3.26 -13.23
N PRO A 151 -18.04 -2.92 -11.94
CA PRO A 151 -19.30 -3.11 -11.24
C PRO A 151 -20.35 -2.29 -11.99
N ARG A 152 -21.28 -2.96 -12.69
CA ARG A 152 -22.50 -2.30 -13.13
C ARG A 152 -23.29 -1.99 -11.86
N PHE A 153 -23.20 -0.74 -11.40
CA PHE A 153 -24.26 -0.19 -10.56
C PHE A 153 -25.54 -0.27 -11.40
N LYS A 154 -26.44 -1.20 -11.03
CA LYS A 154 -27.82 -1.10 -11.48
C LYS A 154 -28.35 0.17 -10.84
N ALA A 155 -28.54 1.21 -11.65
CA ALA A 155 -29.43 2.30 -11.28
C ALA A 155 -30.79 1.66 -10.99
N GLY A 156 -31.21 1.68 -9.72
CA GLY A 156 -32.62 1.51 -9.39
C GLY A 156 -33.36 2.68 -10.01
N ASN A 157 -34.32 2.39 -10.89
CA ASN A 157 -35.32 3.38 -11.27
C ASN A 157 -36.32 3.54 -10.10
N PRO A 158 -36.92 4.74 -9.97
CA PRO A 158 -37.86 5.07 -8.89
C PRO A 158 -39.12 4.19 -8.90
#